data_AF-A0A9D6R9C2-F1
#
_entry.id   AF-A0A9D6R9C2-F1
#
_cell.length_a   1.000
_cell.length_b   1.000
_cell.length_c   1.000
_cell.angle_alpha   90.00
_cell.angle_beta   90.00
_cell.angle_gamma   90.00
#
_symmetry.space_group_name_H-M   'P 1'
#
loop_
_entity.id
_entity.type
_entity.pdbx_description
1 polymer ?
#
loop_
_entity_poly.entity_id
_entity_poly.type
_entity_poly.pdbx_seq_one_letter_code
_entity_poly.pdbx_strand_id
1 'polypeptide(L)'
;MRRPPLKRRALFIVAAFTLTMPPTGGALLTCPEPARAESAEDVAPIRPIRIEGYWGRDRRAPGVLDGIAISSNRGGPRGTFGVTALQAYKPEEEGVQVLRHSGLQPSLRLLGHDDMIRRFVEAPTTEKVVAFGVYRPATGTLVLSSVEVTGETGNR
;
A
#
# COMPACT_ATOMS: atom_id res chain seq x y z
N MET A 1 -40.62 27.87 1.50
CA MET A 1 -41.55 26.72 1.62
C MET A 1 -41.81 26.14 0.23
N ARG A 2 -41.47 24.86 0.01
CA ARG A 2 -42.10 23.88 -0.91
C ARG A 2 -41.11 22.73 -1.14
N ARG A 3 -41.25 21.65 -0.36
CA ARG A 3 -40.89 20.29 -0.83
C ARG A 3 -41.99 19.86 -1.82
N PRO A 4 -41.66 19.03 -2.80
CA PRO A 4 -42.30 17.71 -2.79
C PRO A 4 -41.31 16.56 -3.07
N PRO A 5 -41.58 15.35 -2.53
CA PRO A 5 -40.77 14.15 -2.72
C PRO A 5 -41.41 13.18 -3.73
N LEU A 6 -40.64 12.63 -4.66
CA LEU A 6 -41.02 11.54 -5.57
C LEU A 6 -39.70 10.84 -5.97
N LYS A 7 -39.51 9.52 -6.05
CA LYS A 7 -40.37 8.33 -5.97
C LYS A 7 -39.46 7.13 -5.68
N ARG A 8 -39.94 6.23 -4.83
CA ARG A 8 -39.47 4.84 -4.65
C ARG A 8 -39.55 4.05 -5.95
N ARG A 9 -38.52 3.24 -6.26
CA ARG A 9 -38.57 1.92 -6.95
C ARG A 9 -37.27 1.20 -6.55
N ALA A 10 -37.22 0.32 -5.54
CA ALA A 10 -37.74 -1.05 -5.49
C ALA A 10 -37.51 -1.82 -6.80
N LEU A 11 -36.40 -2.58 -6.85
CA LEU A 11 -36.24 -3.73 -7.73
C LEU A 11 -35.75 -4.89 -6.87
N PHE A 12 -36.69 -5.65 -6.32
CA PHE A 12 -36.43 -6.97 -5.76
C PHE A 12 -36.44 -7.96 -6.93
N ILE A 13 -35.29 -8.56 -7.23
CA ILE A 13 -35.23 -9.67 -8.18
C ILE A 13 -35.69 -10.92 -7.42
N VAL A 14 -36.91 -11.34 -7.70
CA VAL A 14 -37.46 -12.64 -7.30
C VAL A 14 -36.97 -13.66 -8.33
N ALA A 15 -35.97 -14.47 -7.97
CA ALA A 15 -35.63 -15.65 -8.74
C ALA A 15 -36.50 -16.81 -8.24
N ALA A 16 -37.58 -17.10 -8.97
CA ALA A 16 -38.32 -18.35 -8.85
C ALA A 16 -37.51 -19.45 -9.52
N PHE A 17 -36.93 -20.36 -8.74
CA PHE A 17 -36.32 -21.58 -9.27
C PHE A 17 -37.24 -22.75 -8.93
N THR A 18 -37.87 -23.30 -9.97
CA THR A 18 -38.75 -24.47 -9.92
C THR A 18 -37.94 -25.72 -9.56
N LEU A 19 -38.33 -26.38 -8.46
CA LEU A 19 -37.81 -27.67 -8.01
C LEU A 19 -38.49 -28.80 -8.79
N THR A 20 -37.73 -29.48 -9.65
CA THR A 20 -38.11 -30.77 -10.24
C THR A 20 -37.35 -31.86 -9.48
N MET A 21 -38.05 -32.73 -8.75
CA MET A 21 -37.43 -33.86 -8.03
C MET A 21 -37.26 -35.08 -8.96
N PRO A 22 -36.11 -35.77 -8.93
CA PRO A 22 -35.99 -37.15 -9.36
C PRO A 22 -36.06 -38.14 -8.17
N PRO A 23 -36.41 -39.41 -8.42
CA PRO A 23 -36.75 -40.40 -7.40
C PRO A 23 -35.52 -41.04 -6.73
N THR A 24 -35.78 -41.54 -5.52
CA THR A 24 -34.91 -42.29 -4.61
C THR A 24 -34.15 -43.43 -5.29
N GLY A 25 -32.82 -43.33 -5.30
CA GLY A 25 -31.90 -44.40 -5.68
C GLY A 25 -30.54 -44.13 -5.03
N GLY A 26 -30.03 -45.11 -4.25
CA GLY A 26 -28.87 -44.96 -3.40
C GLY A 26 -27.59 -44.56 -4.14
N ALA A 27 -26.91 -43.54 -3.61
CA ALA A 27 -25.50 -43.26 -3.82
C ALA A 27 -24.98 -42.54 -2.57
N LEU A 28 -23.92 -43.09 -1.96
CA LEU A 28 -23.11 -42.40 -0.95
C LEU A 28 -22.51 -41.15 -1.61
N LEU A 29 -23.21 -40.02 -1.47
CA LEU A 29 -22.71 -38.72 -1.85
C LEU A 29 -21.82 -38.23 -0.71
N THR A 30 -20.54 -38.53 -0.83
CA THR A 30 -19.49 -37.70 -0.24
C THR A 30 -19.80 -36.25 -0.60
N CYS A 31 -20.03 -35.42 0.42
CA CYS A 31 -20.16 -33.98 0.23
C CYS A 31 -18.94 -33.49 -0.56
N PRO A 32 -19.11 -32.88 -1.75
CA PRO A 32 -18.00 -32.12 -2.32
C PRO A 32 -17.77 -30.99 -1.34
N GLU A 33 -16.65 -31.07 -0.63
CA GLU A 33 -16.06 -29.98 0.14
C GLU A 33 -16.19 -28.72 -0.73
N PRO A 34 -16.72 -27.60 -0.22
CA PRO A 34 -16.74 -26.38 -0.99
C PRO A 34 -15.29 -26.12 -1.37
N ALA A 35 -14.99 -26.25 -2.66
CA ALA A 35 -13.70 -25.86 -3.21
C ALA A 35 -13.44 -24.48 -2.63
N ARG A 36 -12.44 -24.41 -1.73
CA ARG A 36 -11.91 -23.14 -1.26
C ARG A 36 -11.70 -22.36 -2.55
N ALA A 37 -12.49 -21.31 -2.73
CA ALA A 37 -12.07 -20.24 -3.60
C ALA A 37 -10.74 -19.81 -2.99
N GLU A 38 -9.64 -20.34 -3.53
CA GLU A 38 -8.36 -19.66 -3.48
C GLU A 38 -8.72 -18.28 -4.01
N SER A 39 -8.96 -17.37 -3.07
CA SER A 39 -8.94 -15.96 -3.40
C SER A 39 -7.55 -15.82 -3.98
N ALA A 40 -7.50 -15.71 -5.31
CA ALA A 40 -6.35 -15.18 -5.99
C ALA A 40 -6.24 -13.76 -5.44
N GLU A 41 -5.64 -13.64 -4.26
CA GLU A 41 -4.86 -12.48 -3.91
C GLU A 41 -4.00 -12.31 -5.14
N ASP A 42 -4.31 -11.27 -5.90
CA ASP A 42 -3.39 -10.70 -6.85
C ASP A 42 -2.19 -10.27 -5.99
N VAL A 43 -1.31 -11.25 -5.69
CA VAL A 43 -0.16 -11.10 -4.82
C VAL A 43 0.77 -10.24 -5.62
N ALA A 44 0.56 -8.93 -5.53
CA ALA A 44 1.39 -7.95 -6.16
C ALA A 44 2.84 -8.30 -5.79
N PRO A 45 3.70 -8.56 -6.78
CA PRO A 45 4.99 -9.18 -6.52
C PRO A 45 5.76 -8.32 -5.52
N ILE A 46 6.46 -9.00 -4.62
CA ILE A 46 7.36 -8.39 -3.65
C ILE A 46 8.50 -7.74 -4.45
N ARG A 47 8.75 -6.44 -4.23
CA ARG A 47 9.66 -5.64 -5.08
C ARG A 47 10.80 -5.05 -4.26
N PRO A 48 12.08 -5.26 -4.65
CA PRO A 48 13.16 -4.44 -4.15
C PRO A 48 12.93 -3.00 -4.63
N ILE A 49 12.97 -2.06 -3.70
CA ILE A 49 12.89 -0.63 -3.99
C ILE A 49 14.02 0.12 -3.31
N ARG A 50 14.38 1.24 -3.93
CA ARG A 50 15.22 2.29 -3.34
C ARG A 50 14.41 3.57 -3.31
N ILE A 51 14.28 4.15 -2.13
CA ILE A 51 13.56 5.40 -1.91
C ILE A 51 14.54 6.46 -1.41
N GLU A 52 14.47 7.64 -2.02
CA GLU A 52 15.22 8.81 -1.60
C GLU A 52 14.26 9.94 -1.25
N GLY A 53 14.60 10.74 -0.25
CA GLY A 53 13.79 11.89 0.10
C GLY A 53 14.28 12.68 1.30
N TYR A 54 13.43 13.59 1.75
CA TYR A 54 13.68 14.46 2.90
C TYR A 54 12.44 14.50 3.78
N TRP A 55 12.65 14.60 5.09
CA TRP A 55 11.56 14.88 6.02
C TRP A 55 11.12 16.34 5.95
N GLY A 56 9.82 16.56 6.14
CA GLY A 56 9.24 17.91 6.18
C GLY A 56 9.09 18.56 4.81
N ARG A 57 9.30 17.83 3.72
CA ARG A 57 9.02 18.29 2.36
C ARG A 57 7.75 17.63 1.83
N ASP A 58 6.87 18.43 1.25
CA ASP A 58 5.66 17.96 0.59
C ASP A 58 5.81 18.03 -0.93
N ARG A 59 4.76 17.64 -1.66
CA ARG A 59 4.75 17.63 -3.13
C ARG A 59 4.93 19.01 -3.78
N ARG A 60 4.78 20.10 -3.02
CA ARG A 60 4.98 21.47 -3.55
C ARG A 60 6.45 21.87 -3.52
N ALA A 61 7.29 21.16 -2.77
CA ALA A 61 8.72 21.43 -2.73
C ALA A 61 9.42 21.05 -4.05
N PRO A 62 10.40 21.84 -4.52
CA PRO A 62 11.15 21.54 -5.73
C PRO A 62 11.80 20.15 -5.69
N GLY A 63 11.66 19.38 -6.77
CA GLY A 63 12.26 18.06 -6.92
C GLY A 63 11.58 16.93 -6.12
N VAL A 64 10.48 17.21 -5.42
CA VAL A 64 9.67 16.17 -4.75
C VAL A 64 8.66 15.59 -5.73
N LEU A 65 8.72 14.27 -5.91
CA LEU A 65 7.78 13.51 -6.73
C LEU A 65 6.41 13.40 -6.03
N ASP A 66 6.42 13.04 -4.74
CA ASP A 66 5.22 12.98 -3.91
C ASP A 66 5.56 13.02 -2.42
N GLY A 67 4.58 13.39 -1.60
CA GLY A 67 4.68 13.33 -0.15
C GLY A 67 3.99 12.08 0.38
N ILE A 68 4.73 11.22 1.07
CA ILE A 68 4.18 9.98 1.65
C ILE A 68 4.10 10.06 3.17
N ALA A 69 3.02 9.48 3.71
CA ALA A 69 2.89 9.29 5.15
C ALA A 69 3.65 8.02 5.57
N ILE A 70 4.51 8.13 6.57
CA ILE A 70 5.32 7.02 7.06
C ILE A 70 4.85 6.63 8.46
N SER A 71 4.69 5.33 8.70
CA SER A 71 4.42 4.75 10.02
C SER A 71 5.47 3.70 10.36
N SER A 72 5.81 3.54 11.64
CA SER A 72 6.76 2.53 12.12
C SER A 72 6.31 1.98 13.49
N ASN A 73 6.85 0.83 13.88
CA ASN A 73 6.66 0.23 15.21
C ASN A 73 7.19 1.11 16.36
N ARG A 74 8.23 1.90 16.09
CA ARG A 74 8.85 2.82 17.06
C ARG A 74 8.02 4.08 17.30
N GLY A 75 6.95 4.29 16.51
CA GLY A 75 6.40 5.62 16.29
C GLY A 75 7.36 6.46 15.43
N GLY A 76 6.84 7.46 14.72
CA GLY A 76 7.67 8.33 13.87
C GLY A 76 7.32 9.80 14.02
N PRO A 77 8.20 10.72 13.56
CA PRO A 77 7.95 12.14 13.67
C PRO A 77 6.68 12.49 12.90
N ARG A 78 5.96 13.47 13.42
CA ARG A 78 4.79 14.05 12.76
C ARG A 78 5.26 14.81 11.52
N GLY A 79 5.20 14.19 10.36
CA GLY A 79 5.58 14.86 9.12
C GLY A 79 5.39 14.02 7.86
N THR A 80 5.33 14.70 6.73
CA THR A 80 5.36 14.08 5.40
C THR A 80 6.80 13.80 5.00
N PHE A 81 7.05 12.62 4.44
CA PHE A 81 8.31 12.30 3.79
C PHE A 81 8.21 12.65 2.30
N GLY A 82 8.97 13.65 1.86
CA GLY A 82 8.99 14.08 0.47
C GLY A 82 9.93 13.23 -0.35
N VAL A 83 9.38 12.35 -1.19
CA VAL A 83 10.13 11.44 -2.03
C VAL A 83 10.71 12.20 -3.22
N THR A 84 12.01 12.18 -3.40
CA THR A 84 12.70 12.83 -4.53
C THR A 84 13.13 11.84 -5.60
N ALA A 85 13.33 10.57 -5.24
CA ALA A 85 13.51 9.48 -6.18
C ALA A 85 12.92 8.18 -5.63
N LEU A 86 12.33 7.38 -6.51
CA LEU A 86 11.84 6.05 -6.19
C LEU A 86 12.19 5.11 -7.35
N GLN A 87 13.12 4.20 -7.10
CA GLN A 87 13.56 3.21 -8.07
C GLN A 87 13.02 1.84 -7.67
N ALA A 88 12.37 1.16 -8.60
CA ALA A 88 12.03 -0.25 -8.48
C ALA A 88 13.04 -1.08 -9.31
N TYR A 89 13.21 -2.36 -8.98
CA TYR A 89 14.19 -3.21 -9.65
C TYR A 89 14.01 -3.34 -11.18
N LYS A 90 12.78 -3.16 -11.69
CA LYS A 90 12.54 -3.08 -13.13
C LYS A 90 12.31 -1.62 -13.54
N PRO A 91 13.05 -1.08 -14.53
CA PRO A 91 12.94 0.31 -14.95
C PRO A 91 11.56 0.66 -15.52
N GLU A 92 10.89 -0.32 -16.12
CA GLU A 92 9.51 -0.23 -16.63
C GLU A 92 8.47 0.00 -15.53
N GLU A 93 8.83 -0.27 -14.27
CA GLU A 93 7.99 -0.12 -13.09
C GLU A 93 8.33 1.15 -12.29
N GLU A 94 9.20 2.03 -12.79
CA GLU A 94 9.65 3.22 -12.08
C GLU A 94 8.52 4.25 -11.87
N GLY A 95 8.51 4.91 -10.72
CA GLY A 95 7.59 5.99 -10.38
C GLY A 95 6.73 5.77 -9.14
N VAL A 96 6.20 6.85 -8.56
CA VAL A 96 5.41 6.86 -7.31
C VAL A 96 4.17 5.96 -7.37
N GLN A 97 3.71 5.62 -8.58
CA GLN A 97 2.69 4.61 -8.82
C GLN A 97 2.96 3.27 -8.13
N VAL A 98 4.23 2.92 -7.88
CA VAL A 98 4.62 1.74 -7.08
C VAL A 98 4.03 1.76 -5.67
N LEU A 99 3.83 2.95 -5.08
CA LEU A 99 3.35 3.11 -3.70
C LEU A 99 1.82 3.28 -3.59
N ARG A 100 1.07 3.21 -4.70
CA ARG A 100 -0.37 3.47 -4.70
C ARG A 100 -1.16 2.23 -4.29
N HIS A 101 -1.37 2.05 -2.99
CA HIS A 101 -2.19 0.96 -2.47
C HIS A 101 -3.70 1.30 -2.42
N SER A 102 -4.13 2.53 -2.13
CA SER A 102 -5.54 2.92 -2.30
C SER A 102 -5.77 4.44 -2.27
N GLY A 103 -6.49 4.94 -3.28
CA GLY A 103 -7.53 5.98 -3.22
C GLY A 103 -7.25 7.43 -2.77
N LEU A 104 -6.49 7.72 -1.71
CA LEU A 104 -6.54 9.07 -1.10
C LEU A 104 -5.17 9.71 -0.77
N GLN A 105 -4.19 8.94 -0.27
CA GLN A 105 -2.81 9.40 -0.09
C GLN A 105 -1.85 8.19 0.00
N PRO A 106 -0.65 8.24 -0.62
CA PRO A 106 0.34 7.18 -0.47
C PRO A 106 0.86 7.11 0.97
N SER A 107 0.72 5.95 1.61
CA SER A 107 1.21 5.67 2.96
C SER A 107 2.06 4.41 2.99
N LEU A 108 3.08 4.39 3.84
CA LEU A 108 4.03 3.29 3.91
C LEU A 108 4.36 2.93 5.36
N ARG A 109 4.27 1.64 5.68
CA ARG A 109 4.64 1.08 6.98
C ARG A 109 6.06 0.53 6.93
N LEU A 110 6.94 1.03 7.80
CA LEU A 110 8.32 0.58 7.91
C LEU A 110 8.43 -0.61 8.87
N LEU A 111 9.12 -1.65 8.41
CA LEU A 111 9.59 -2.78 9.20
C LEU A 111 11.10 -2.96 8.96
N GLY A 112 11.81 -3.62 9.87
CA GLY A 112 13.25 -3.84 9.75
C GLY A 112 13.93 -3.84 11.11
N HIS A 113 15.25 -3.79 11.10
CA HIS A 113 16.04 -3.67 12.33
C HIS A 113 15.84 -2.29 12.98
N ASP A 114 15.70 -2.25 14.30
CA ASP A 114 15.30 -1.03 15.03
C ASP A 114 16.25 0.16 14.82
N ASP A 115 17.55 -0.09 14.64
CA ASP A 115 18.53 0.97 14.34
C ASP A 115 18.38 1.56 12.94
N MET A 116 17.90 0.78 11.96
CA MET A 116 17.62 1.29 10.61
C MET A 116 16.35 2.13 10.62
N ILE A 117 15.31 1.62 11.29
CA ILE A 117 14.06 2.37 11.47
C ILE A 117 14.37 3.69 12.18
N ARG A 118 15.18 3.67 13.25
CA ARG A 118 15.63 4.87 13.95
C ARG A 118 16.31 5.87 13.03
N ARG A 119 17.35 5.43 12.32
CA ARG A 119 18.09 6.30 11.38
C ARG A 119 17.20 6.93 10.32
N PHE A 120 16.24 6.16 9.80
CA PHE A 120 15.29 6.67 8.81
C PHE A 120 14.37 7.73 9.43
N VAL A 121 13.77 7.40 10.57
CA VAL A 121 12.69 8.14 11.22
C VAL A 121 13.20 9.40 11.92
N GLU A 122 14.41 9.38 12.47
CA GLU A 122 15.02 10.50 13.22
C GLU A 122 15.97 11.34 12.37
N ALA A 123 16.06 11.08 11.05
CA ALA A 123 16.90 11.87 10.16
C ALA A 123 16.50 13.36 10.17
N PRO A 124 17.46 14.30 10.26
CA PRO A 124 17.16 15.73 10.21
C PRO A 124 16.45 16.12 8.91
N THR A 125 15.56 17.11 8.97
CA THR A 125 14.81 17.60 7.80
C THR A 125 15.68 18.23 6.70
N THR A 126 16.92 18.59 7.05
CA THR A 126 17.93 19.13 6.13
C THR A 126 18.73 18.04 5.42
N GLU A 127 18.70 16.80 5.91
CA GLU A 127 19.52 15.71 5.39
C GLU A 127 18.72 14.82 4.45
N LYS A 128 19.41 14.31 3.43
CA LYS A 128 18.79 13.38 2.48
C LYS A 128 18.80 11.99 3.09
N VAL A 129 17.64 11.34 3.08
CA VAL A 129 17.50 9.94 3.46
C VAL A 129 17.48 9.09 2.20
N VAL A 130 18.32 8.06 2.16
CA VAL A 130 18.33 7.02 1.13
C VAL A 130 18.06 5.69 1.83
N ALA A 131 16.99 5.02 1.45
CA ALA A 131 16.62 3.74 2.03
C ALA A 131 16.41 2.67 0.96
N PHE A 132 16.91 1.49 1.26
CA PHE A 132 16.74 0.30 0.44
C PHE A 132 15.92 -0.71 1.20
N GLY A 133 15.02 -1.38 0.50
CA GLY A 133 14.22 -2.41 1.12
C GLY A 133 13.34 -3.14 0.15
N VAL A 134 12.49 -3.98 0.73
CA VAL A 134 11.54 -4.81 0.01
C VAL A 134 10.14 -4.29 0.27
N TYR A 135 9.51 -3.73 -0.77
CA TYR A 135 8.13 -3.25 -0.71
C TYR A 135 7.15 -4.40 -0.98
N ARG A 136 6.15 -4.48 -0.11
CA ARG A 136 5.03 -5.42 -0.17
C ARG A 136 3.76 -4.61 -0.46
N PRO A 137 3.31 -4.55 -1.73
CA PRO A 137 2.18 -3.71 -2.09
C PRO A 137 0.90 -4.14 -1.40
N ALA A 138 0.67 -5.45 -1.23
CA ALA A 138 -0.51 -6.01 -0.56
C ALA A 138 -0.72 -5.47 0.87
N THR A 139 0.36 -5.10 1.56
CA THR A 139 0.30 -4.60 2.95
C THR A 139 0.79 -3.15 3.09
N GLY A 140 1.10 -2.47 1.98
CA GLY A 140 1.70 -1.13 1.99
C GLY A 140 2.98 -1.04 2.84
N THR A 141 3.75 -2.13 2.92
CA THR A 141 4.85 -2.27 3.89
C THR A 141 6.20 -2.26 3.18
N LEU A 142 7.17 -1.51 3.71
CA LEU A 142 8.57 -1.55 3.30
C LEU A 142 9.40 -2.18 4.41
N VAL A 143 10.03 -3.32 4.09
CA VAL A 143 11.01 -3.96 4.96
C VAL A 143 12.38 -3.40 4.62
N LEU A 144 12.93 -2.57 5.50
CA LEU A 144 14.23 -1.91 5.34
C LEU A 144 15.38 -2.92 5.42
N SER A 145 16.30 -2.80 4.48
CA SER A 145 17.56 -3.56 4.42
C SER A 145 18.80 -2.67 4.59
N SER A 146 18.71 -1.38 4.20
CA SER A 146 19.76 -0.38 4.46
C SER A 146 19.15 1.01 4.54
N VAL A 147 19.77 1.88 5.33
CA VAL A 147 19.42 3.31 5.46
C VAL A 147 20.70 4.12 5.58
N GLU A 148 20.85 5.08 4.67
CA GLU A 148 21.91 6.07 4.64
C GLU A 148 21.29 7.45 4.81
N VAL A 149 21.87 8.26 5.69
CA VAL A 149 21.49 9.66 5.87
C VAL A 149 22.69 10.49 5.47
N THR A 150 22.56 11.21 4.36
CA THR A 150 23.63 12.03 3.82
C THR A 150 23.39 13.47 4.26
N GLY A 151 24.26 13.96 5.15
CA GLY A 151 24.38 15.39 5.38
C GLY A 151 24.89 16.06 4.11
N GLU A 152 24.35 17.23 3.78
CA GLU A 152 25.13 18.20 3.01
C GLU A 152 26.31 18.61 3.90
N THR A 153 27.37 17.79 3.93
CA THR A 153 28.68 18.24 4.35
C THR A 153 29.20 19.11 3.21
N GLY A 154 28.65 20.33 3.14
CA GLY A 154 29.19 21.41 2.36
C GLY A 154 30.61 21.64 2.84
N ASN A 155 31.54 21.10 2.07
CA ASN A 155 32.97 21.39 2.10
C ASN A 155 33.15 22.92 2.27
N ARG A 156 33.64 23.34 3.43
CA ARG A 156 34.09 24.72 3.72
C ARG A 156 35.60 24.70 3.88
#